data_AF-A0AA40S1M4-F1
#
_entry.id   AF-A0AA40S1M4-F1
#
_cell.length_a   1.000
_cell.length_b   1.000
_cell.length_c   1.000
_cell.angle_alpha   90.00
_cell.angle_beta   90.00
_cell.angle_gamma   90.00
#
_symmetry.space_group_name_H-M   'P 1'
#
loop_
_entity.id
_entity.type
_entity.pdbx_description
1 polymer ?
#
loop_
_entity_poly.entity_id
_entity_poly.type
_entity_poly.pdbx_seq_one_letter_code
_entity_poly.pdbx_strand_id
1 'polypeptide(L)'
;MRRRAVLAATFALLAGPAFAQSATDPVETVRAFYATDDINAVRFYARSLRALYERDRREAKGEVGRLGFAFHVNGQDTEPDFARSLTLTRLPGEGDRAEVRATFRNGGPQELRYVLLRGDGAWKIANVRSLKGETWDLVALLSAPLR
;
A
#
# COMPACT_ATOMS: atom_id res chain seq x y z
N MET A 1 42.80 -7.43 43.18
CA MET A 1 41.34 -7.54 43.37
C MET A 1 40.63 -6.96 42.16
N ARG A 2 39.74 -7.74 41.55
CA ARG A 2 39.00 -7.41 40.31
C ARG A 2 37.83 -6.50 40.65
N ARG A 3 37.63 -5.39 39.93
CA ARG A 3 36.34 -4.70 39.86
C ARG A 3 35.98 -4.53 38.39
N ARG A 4 35.10 -5.41 37.92
CA ARG A 4 34.44 -5.36 36.61
C ARG A 4 33.32 -4.33 36.74
N ALA A 5 33.41 -3.22 36.03
CA ALA A 5 32.26 -2.34 35.83
C ALA A 5 31.55 -2.79 34.55
N VAL A 6 30.35 -3.35 34.73
CA VAL A 6 29.40 -3.66 33.66
C VAL A 6 28.78 -2.33 33.23
N LEU A 7 28.94 -1.95 31.97
CA LEU A 7 28.16 -0.88 31.36
C LEU A 7 27.16 -1.49 30.40
N ALA A 8 25.90 -1.22 30.70
CA ALA A 8 24.70 -1.74 30.07
C ALA A 8 24.67 -1.44 28.57
N ALA A 9 24.40 -2.46 27.77
CA ALA A 9 24.08 -2.30 26.36
C ALA A 9 22.64 -1.78 26.25
N THR A 10 22.49 -0.48 25.99
CA THR A 10 21.20 0.11 25.62
C THR A 10 20.87 -0.32 24.19
N PHE A 11 20.09 -1.39 24.05
CA PHE A 11 19.47 -1.78 22.77
C PHE A 11 18.33 -0.80 22.46
N ALA A 12 18.67 0.37 21.91
CA ALA A 12 17.68 1.21 21.25
C ALA A 12 17.27 0.51 19.95
N LEU A 13 16.03 0.02 19.89
CA LEU A 13 15.40 -0.49 18.67
C LEU A 13 15.42 0.61 17.60
N LEU A 14 16.39 0.54 16.68
CA LEU A 14 16.40 1.30 15.44
C LEU A 14 15.34 0.70 14.50
N ALA A 15 14.07 1.03 14.73
CA ALA A 15 13.10 1.04 13.64
C ALA A 15 13.56 2.17 12.69
N GLY A 16 14.20 1.80 11.58
CA GLY A 16 14.96 2.74 10.75
C GLY A 16 14.13 3.96 10.26
N PRO A 17 14.76 5.15 10.16
CA PRO A 17 14.09 6.42 9.83
C PRO A 17 13.34 6.42 8.48
N ALA A 18 13.70 5.52 7.57
CA ALA A 18 13.06 5.39 6.26
C ALA A 18 11.56 5.01 6.34
N PHE A 19 11.16 4.19 7.32
CA PHE A 19 9.75 3.83 7.52
C PHE A 19 8.95 4.96 8.17
N ALA A 20 9.57 5.69 9.10
CA ALA A 20 8.92 6.82 9.76
C ALA A 20 8.65 7.96 8.78
N GLN A 21 9.62 8.28 7.91
CA GLN A 21 9.47 9.38 6.95
C GLN A 21 8.39 9.08 5.89
N SER A 22 8.41 7.90 5.26
CA SER A 22 7.39 7.52 4.25
C SER A 22 5.97 7.48 4.81
N ALA A 23 5.79 7.15 6.09
CA ALA A 23 4.48 7.11 6.75
C ALA A 23 3.89 8.50 7.04
N THR A 24 4.69 9.58 7.03
CA THR A 24 4.21 10.92 7.41
C THR A 24 3.57 11.71 6.26
N ASP A 25 3.86 11.36 5.01
CA ASP A 25 3.28 11.96 3.82
C ASP A 25 2.54 10.89 2.97
N PRO A 26 1.30 11.16 2.50
CA PRO A 26 0.53 10.17 1.77
C PRO A 26 1.12 9.82 0.40
N VAL A 27 1.79 10.76 -0.28
CA VAL A 27 2.45 10.48 -1.57
C VAL A 27 3.64 9.57 -1.34
N GLU A 28 4.47 9.86 -0.33
CA GLU A 28 5.61 9.01 0.01
C GLU A 28 5.18 7.63 0.53
N THR A 29 4.02 7.52 1.19
CA THR A 29 3.42 6.22 1.53
C THR A 29 3.09 5.41 0.27
N VAL A 30 2.45 6.01 -0.72
CA VAL A 30 2.12 5.33 -1.99
C VAL A 30 3.39 5.02 -2.80
N ARG A 31 4.38 5.92 -2.80
CA ARG A 31 5.68 5.68 -3.44
C ARG A 31 6.40 4.49 -2.81
N ALA A 32 6.44 4.42 -1.49
CA ALA A 32 7.03 3.31 -0.75
C ALA A 32 6.26 2.00 -0.96
N PHE A 33 4.94 2.06 -1.17
CA PHE A 33 4.15 0.91 -1.58
C PHE A 33 4.52 0.44 -3.00
N TYR A 34 4.69 1.33 -3.97
CA TYR A 34 5.14 0.94 -5.31
C TYR A 34 6.58 0.40 -5.35
N ALA A 35 7.43 0.81 -4.40
CA ALA A 35 8.81 0.34 -4.29
C ALA A 35 8.94 -1.04 -3.62
N THR A 36 7.84 -1.66 -3.19
CA THR A 36 7.85 -3.01 -2.61
C THR A 36 7.57 -4.04 -3.70
N ASP A 37 8.30 -5.14 -3.70
CA ASP A 37 8.07 -6.25 -4.64
C ASP A 37 6.86 -7.13 -4.25
N ASP A 38 6.03 -6.68 -3.29
CA ASP A 38 4.94 -7.46 -2.71
C ASP A 38 3.65 -6.63 -2.62
N ILE A 39 2.69 -6.93 -3.49
CA ILE A 39 1.36 -6.33 -3.49
C ILE A 39 0.54 -6.70 -2.25
N ASN A 40 0.96 -7.69 -1.47
CA ASN A 40 0.37 -8.05 -0.19
C ASN A 40 1.13 -7.43 0.97
N ALA A 41 1.86 -6.32 0.75
CA ALA A 41 2.50 -5.53 1.79
C ALA A 41 1.47 -4.85 2.71
N VAL A 42 0.77 -5.66 3.51
CA VAL A 42 -0.31 -5.29 4.45
C VAL A 42 0.13 -4.22 5.45
N ARG A 43 1.43 -4.03 5.62
CA ARG A 43 2.01 -2.93 6.41
C ARG A 43 1.59 -1.55 5.90
N PHE A 44 1.25 -1.40 4.62
CA PHE A 44 0.73 -0.14 4.05
C PHE A 44 -0.78 0.00 4.17
N TYR A 45 -1.49 -1.06 4.55
CA TYR A 45 -2.96 -1.06 4.54
C TYR A 45 -3.54 -0.54 5.84
N ALA A 46 -4.62 0.22 5.70
CA ALA A 46 -5.45 0.59 6.83
C ALA A 46 -6.07 -0.69 7.39
N ARG A 47 -6.45 -0.66 8.67
CA ARG A 47 -6.96 -1.83 9.39
C ARG A 47 -8.10 -2.53 8.64
N SER A 48 -9.02 -1.76 8.07
CA SER A 48 -10.16 -2.28 7.30
C SER A 48 -9.73 -3.01 6.02
N LEU A 49 -8.88 -2.41 5.20
CA LEU A 49 -8.38 -3.04 3.97
C LEU A 49 -7.55 -4.28 4.28
N ARG A 50 -6.69 -4.22 5.31
CA ARG A 50 -5.92 -5.38 5.78
C ARG A 50 -6.84 -6.55 6.15
N ALA A 51 -7.92 -6.30 6.89
CA ALA A 51 -8.85 -7.34 7.29
C ALA A 51 -9.55 -8.02 6.10
N LEU A 52 -9.81 -7.27 5.02
CA LEU A 52 -10.37 -7.81 3.78
C LEU A 52 -9.38 -8.74 3.07
N TYR A 53 -8.11 -8.35 2.94
CA TYR A 53 -7.07 -9.23 2.39
C TYR A 53 -6.87 -10.49 3.22
N GLU A 54 -6.87 -10.36 4.55
CA GLU A 54 -6.74 -11.51 5.43
C GLU A 54 -7.93 -12.46 5.33
N ARG A 55 -9.15 -11.93 5.16
CA ARG A 55 -10.34 -12.73 4.88
C ARG A 55 -10.22 -13.45 3.55
N ASP A 56 -9.85 -12.74 2.49
CA ASP A 56 -9.73 -13.29 1.15
C ASP A 56 -8.75 -14.47 1.13
N ARG A 57 -7.56 -14.28 1.72
CA ARG A 57 -6.55 -15.35 1.84
C ARG A 57 -7.06 -16.57 2.63
N ARG A 58 -7.82 -16.36 3.72
CA ARG A 58 -8.39 -17.47 4.51
C ARG A 58 -9.43 -18.26 3.70
N GLU A 59 -10.29 -17.57 2.97
CA GLU A 59 -11.37 -18.19 2.21
C GLU A 59 -10.88 -18.87 0.93
N ALA A 60 -9.86 -18.29 0.28
CA ALA A 60 -9.23 -18.85 -0.92
C ALA A 60 -8.47 -20.16 -0.65
N LYS A 61 -8.08 -20.45 0.60
CA LYS A 61 -7.43 -21.71 1.00
C LYS A 61 -6.20 -22.09 0.16
N GLY A 62 -5.44 -21.10 -0.31
CA GLY A 62 -4.25 -21.31 -1.15
C GLY A 62 -4.52 -21.22 -2.66
N GLU A 63 -5.77 -21.12 -3.07
CA GLU A 63 -6.17 -20.81 -4.44
C GLU A 63 -6.14 -19.30 -4.71
N VAL A 64 -6.46 -18.92 -5.94
CA VAL A 64 -6.68 -17.52 -6.33
C VAL A 64 -7.88 -16.97 -5.55
N GLY A 65 -7.68 -15.86 -4.83
CA GLY A 65 -8.74 -15.17 -4.12
C GLY A 65 -9.62 -14.33 -5.05
N ARG A 66 -10.29 -13.31 -4.51
CA ARG A 66 -11.16 -12.41 -5.29
C ARG A 66 -10.43 -11.56 -6.32
N LEU A 67 -9.12 -11.36 -6.11
CA LEU A 67 -8.29 -10.57 -7.02
C LEU A 67 -7.56 -11.51 -7.98
N GLY A 68 -8.03 -11.54 -9.23
CA GLY A 68 -7.37 -12.26 -10.32
C GLY A 68 -6.31 -11.42 -11.07
N PHE A 69 -5.89 -10.27 -10.51
CA PHE A 69 -4.96 -9.34 -11.14
C PHE A 69 -4.20 -8.52 -10.09
N ALA A 70 -3.07 -7.95 -10.49
CA ALA A 70 -2.27 -7.05 -9.68
C ALA A 70 -2.85 -5.62 -9.73
N PHE A 71 -3.75 -5.33 -8.78
CA PHE A 71 -4.52 -4.07 -8.75
C PHE A 71 -3.67 -2.79 -8.87
N HIS A 72 -2.47 -2.77 -8.28
CA HIS A 72 -1.60 -1.60 -8.25
C HIS A 72 -1.07 -1.16 -9.62
N VAL A 73 -1.10 -2.06 -10.61
CA VAL A 73 -0.67 -1.82 -12.00
C VAL A 73 -1.80 -2.02 -13.00
N ASN A 74 -3.02 -2.29 -12.52
CA ASN A 74 -4.19 -2.58 -13.34
C ASN A 74 -3.92 -3.65 -14.42
N GLY A 75 -3.28 -4.76 -14.04
CA GLY A 75 -2.84 -5.81 -14.97
C GLY A 75 -2.25 -7.03 -14.25
N GLN A 76 -1.61 -7.94 -14.98
CA GLN A 76 -0.87 -9.07 -14.40
C GLN A 76 0.56 -8.66 -14.04
N ASP A 77 1.25 -8.05 -15.02
CA ASP A 77 2.63 -7.60 -14.91
C ASP A 77 2.75 -6.11 -15.27
N THR A 78 3.94 -5.54 -15.03
CA THR A 78 4.32 -4.20 -15.47
C THR A 78 4.95 -4.22 -16.85
N GLU A 79 4.64 -3.23 -17.68
CA GLU A 79 5.41 -2.92 -18.89
C GLU A 79 6.88 -2.53 -18.59
N PRO A 80 7.80 -2.70 -19.56
CA PRO A 80 9.15 -2.13 -19.48
C PRO A 80 9.09 -0.64 -19.18
N ASP A 81 10.01 -0.16 -18.34
CA ASP A 81 10.07 1.24 -17.92
C ASP A 81 8.83 1.76 -17.14
N PHE A 82 7.98 0.89 -16.59
CA PHE A 82 6.84 1.27 -15.75
C PHE A 82 7.20 2.35 -14.72
N ALA A 83 8.29 2.15 -13.98
CA ALA A 83 8.75 3.08 -12.95
C ALA A 83 9.05 4.50 -13.48
N ARG A 84 9.48 4.63 -14.75
CA ARG A 84 9.72 5.93 -15.40
C ARG A 84 8.42 6.65 -15.75
N SER A 85 7.34 5.90 -15.97
CA SER A 85 6.02 6.47 -16.28
C SER A 85 5.20 6.81 -15.04
N LEU A 86 5.53 6.25 -13.89
CA LEU A 86 4.78 6.43 -12.65
C LEU A 86 4.90 7.86 -12.13
N THR A 87 3.76 8.54 -12.05
CA THR A 87 3.61 9.86 -11.44
C THR A 87 2.60 9.78 -10.30
N LEU A 88 2.96 10.32 -9.15
CA LEU A 88 2.10 10.41 -7.97
C LEU A 88 1.77 11.86 -7.68
N THR A 89 0.48 12.19 -7.58
CA THR A 89 0.01 13.54 -7.25
C THR A 89 -0.91 13.48 -6.05
N ARG A 90 -0.62 14.26 -5.01
CA ARG A 90 -1.57 14.49 -3.92
C ARG A 90 -2.77 15.29 -4.43
N LEU A 91 -3.97 14.85 -4.09
CA LEU A 91 -5.19 15.61 -4.29
C LEU A 91 -5.61 16.32 -3.01
N PRO A 92 -6.50 17.33 -3.10
CA PRO A 92 -7.14 17.90 -1.93
C PRO A 92 -7.79 16.82 -1.05
N GLY A 93 -7.59 16.93 0.25
CA GLY A 93 -8.16 16.06 1.26
C GLY A 93 -8.32 16.84 2.57
N GLU A 94 -9.07 16.28 3.51
CA GLU A 94 -9.43 16.94 4.76
C GLU A 94 -9.00 16.10 5.96
N GLY A 95 -8.41 16.76 6.96
CA GLY A 95 -8.00 16.14 8.22
C GLY A 95 -7.15 14.89 8.04
N ASP A 96 -7.63 13.78 8.58
CA ASP A 96 -6.97 12.47 8.56
C ASP A 96 -7.28 11.64 7.31
N ARG A 97 -7.77 12.26 6.23
CA ARG A 97 -8.02 11.62 4.95
C ARG A 97 -7.27 12.33 3.82
N ALA A 98 -6.59 11.55 2.99
CA ALA A 98 -5.92 12.04 1.80
C ALA A 98 -6.27 11.17 0.58
N GLU A 99 -6.12 11.75 -0.60
CA GLU A 99 -6.19 11.00 -1.85
C GLU A 99 -4.92 11.25 -2.67
N VAL A 100 -4.37 10.19 -3.24
CA VAL A 100 -3.22 10.23 -4.14
C VAL A 100 -3.63 9.66 -5.48
N ARG A 101 -3.43 10.45 -6.54
CA ARG A 101 -3.55 10.00 -7.92
C ARG A 101 -2.25 9.37 -8.35
N ALA A 102 -2.30 8.12 -8.79
CA ALA A 102 -1.23 7.49 -9.54
C ALA A 102 -1.60 7.48 -11.03
N THR A 103 -0.70 7.95 -11.88
CA THR A 103 -0.80 7.81 -13.33
C THR A 103 0.45 7.14 -13.87
N PHE A 104 0.29 6.20 -14.78
CA PHE A 104 1.39 5.41 -15.36
C PHE A 104 0.97 4.83 -16.71
N ARG A 105 1.89 4.15 -17.41
CA ARG A 105 1.57 3.34 -18.58
C ARG A 105 1.64 1.86 -18.24
N ASN A 106 0.59 1.13 -18.59
CA ASN A 106 0.52 -0.33 -18.61
C ASN A 106 -0.61 -0.75 -19.54
N GLY A 107 -0.31 -1.31 -20.71
CA GLY A 107 -1.25 -1.55 -21.81
C GLY A 107 -1.85 -0.28 -22.41
N GLY A 108 -1.34 0.90 -22.04
CA GLY A 108 -1.96 2.20 -22.28
C GLY A 108 -1.91 3.12 -21.05
N PRO A 109 -2.40 4.37 -21.14
CA PRO A 109 -2.46 5.28 -20.00
C PRO A 109 -3.42 4.76 -18.91
N GLN A 110 -2.93 4.66 -17.68
CA GLN A 110 -3.68 4.21 -16.51
C GLN A 110 -3.80 5.32 -15.47
N GLU A 111 -4.86 5.27 -14.67
CA GLU A 111 -5.07 6.17 -13.53
C GLU A 111 -5.72 5.43 -12.36
N LEU A 112 -5.03 5.40 -11.22
CA LEU A 112 -5.54 4.86 -9.97
C LEU A 112 -5.67 5.94 -8.91
N ARG A 113 -6.70 5.82 -8.07
CA ARG A 113 -6.98 6.71 -6.94
C ARG A 113 -6.80 5.96 -5.63
N TYR A 114 -5.73 6.28 -4.93
CA TYR A 114 -5.43 5.77 -3.61
C TYR A 114 -6.11 6.65 -2.56
N VAL A 115 -7.02 6.09 -1.79
CA VAL A 115 -7.58 6.73 -0.60
C VAL A 115 -6.74 6.30 0.59
N LEU A 116 -6.21 7.28 1.33
CA LEU A 116 -5.42 7.06 2.53
C LEU A 116 -6.11 7.63 3.76
N LEU A 117 -5.96 6.92 4.88
CA LEU A 117 -6.36 7.38 6.20
C LEU A 117 -5.13 7.48 7.09
N ARG A 118 -5.07 8.52 7.92
CA ARG A 118 -4.05 8.68 8.95
C ARG A 118 -4.53 8.02 10.25
N GLY A 119 -3.68 7.18 10.82
CA GLY A 119 -3.91 6.54 12.12
C GLY A 119 -2.58 6.13 12.74
N ASP A 120 -2.47 6.25 14.07
CA ASP A 120 -1.24 5.94 14.82
C ASP A 120 0.02 6.65 14.26
N GLY A 121 -0.15 7.89 13.79
CA GLY A 121 0.93 8.71 13.23
C GLY A 121 1.36 8.34 11.80
N ALA A 122 0.68 7.39 11.15
CA ALA A 122 1.03 6.90 9.82
C ALA A 122 -0.14 7.01 8.84
N TRP A 123 0.14 7.39 7.60
CA TRP A 123 -0.78 7.22 6.48
C TRP A 123 -0.84 5.76 6.05
N LYS A 124 -2.05 5.28 5.76
CA LYS A 124 -2.33 3.92 5.34
C LYS A 124 -3.34 3.89 4.21
N ILE A 125 -3.13 3.03 3.23
CA ILE A 125 -4.04 2.83 2.09
C ILE A 125 -5.32 2.18 2.61
N ALA A 126 -6.43 2.88 2.48
CA ALA A 126 -7.75 2.42 2.88
C ALA A 126 -8.57 1.89 1.71
N ASN A 127 -8.33 2.37 0.50
CA ASN A 127 -8.94 1.86 -0.72
C ASN A 127 -8.11 2.28 -1.96
N VAL A 128 -8.29 1.56 -3.06
CA VAL A 128 -7.77 1.93 -4.39
C VAL A 128 -8.90 1.80 -5.39
N ARG A 129 -9.01 2.75 -6.31
CA ARG A 129 -10.05 2.77 -7.35
C ARG A 129 -9.44 3.03 -8.72
N SER A 130 -9.90 2.29 -9.73
CA SER A 130 -9.71 2.68 -11.13
C SER A 130 -10.94 3.43 -11.61
N LEU A 131 -10.74 4.66 -12.11
CA LEU A 131 -11.84 5.53 -12.56
C LEU A 131 -11.83 5.78 -14.07
N LYS A 132 -10.85 5.24 -14.80
CA LYS A 132 -10.69 5.40 -16.25
C LYS A 132 -10.40 4.04 -16.88
N GLY A 133 -10.98 3.80 -18.06
CA GLY A 133 -10.91 2.48 -18.69
C GLY A 133 -11.80 1.48 -17.93
N GLU A 134 -11.24 0.32 -17.58
CA GLU A 134 -11.93 -0.63 -16.70
C GLU A 134 -12.03 -0.05 -15.29
N THR A 135 -13.27 0.13 -14.82
CA THR A 135 -13.55 0.75 -13.52
C THR A 135 -13.74 -0.31 -12.44
N TRP A 136 -13.08 -0.13 -11.31
CA TRP A 136 -13.24 -1.01 -10.16
C TRP A 136 -12.92 -0.27 -8.86
N ASP A 137 -13.39 -0.84 -7.75
CA ASP A 137 -13.12 -0.41 -6.39
C ASP A 137 -12.59 -1.60 -5.59
N LEU A 138 -11.38 -1.46 -5.05
CA LEU A 138 -10.66 -2.57 -4.41
C LEU A 138 -11.41 -3.11 -3.19
N VAL A 139 -11.98 -2.22 -2.37
CA VAL A 139 -12.80 -2.61 -1.23
C VAL A 139 -14.05 -3.34 -1.71
N ALA A 140 -14.71 -2.88 -2.76
CA ALA A 140 -15.89 -3.57 -3.30
C ALA A 140 -15.55 -4.98 -3.82
N LEU A 141 -14.46 -5.11 -4.59
CA LEU A 141 -13.97 -6.39 -5.11
C LEU A 141 -13.68 -7.37 -3.98
N LEU A 142 -12.89 -6.94 -2.98
CA LEU A 142 -12.54 -7.77 -1.84
C LEU A 142 -13.73 -8.05 -0.91
N SER A 143 -14.77 -7.21 -0.93
CA SER A 143 -15.97 -7.36 -0.12
C SER A 143 -16.95 -8.39 -0.67
N ALA A 144 -16.93 -8.64 -1.99
CA ALA A 144 -17.85 -9.55 -2.67
C ALA A 144 -17.78 -11.00 -2.13
N PRO A 145 -18.75 -11.88 -2.45
CA PRO A 145 -18.59 -13.32 -2.24
C PRO A 145 -17.40 -13.87 -3.04
N LEU A 146 -16.67 -14.84 -2.47
CA LEU A 146 -15.68 -15.62 -3.23
C LEU A 146 -16.43 -16.44 -4.28
N ARG A 147 -15.92 -16.49 -5.51
CA ARG A 147 -16.52 -17.20 -6.64
C ARG A 147 -15.88 -18.55 -6.86
#